data_AF-A0A3R8SYC5-F1
#
_entry.id   AF-A0A3R8SYC5-F1
#
_cell.length_a   1.000
_cell.length_b   1.000
_cell.length_c   1.000
_cell.angle_alpha   90.00
_cell.angle_beta   90.00
_cell.angle_gamma   90.00
#
_symmetry.space_group_name_H-M   'P 1'
#
loop_
_entity.id
_entity.type
_entity.pdbx_description
1 polymer ?
#
loop_
_entity_poly.entity_id
_entity_poly.type
_entity_poly.pdbx_seq_one_letter_code
_entity_poly.pdbx_strand_id
1 'polypeptide(L)'
;MSMARRKPVELDEELWHCYEVISGSAEFISALLESGGSLEFYISAFLTDPCGFSFDHEFMAAFAKTGLGVSVELYPEPGSGY
;
A
#
# COMPACT_ATOMS: atom_id res chain seq x y z
N MET A 1 3.61 11.60 -18.08
CA MET A 1 4.42 10.69 -17.24
C MET A 1 3.44 9.81 -16.49
N SER A 2 3.35 8.53 -16.85
CA SER A 2 2.56 7.58 -16.07
C SER A 2 3.31 7.34 -14.75
N MET A 3 2.74 7.79 -13.62
CA MET A 3 3.28 7.50 -12.29
C MET A 3 3.08 6.04 -11.86
N ALA A 4 2.33 5.25 -12.64
CA ALA A 4 2.14 3.83 -12.40
C ALA A 4 3.20 3.02 -13.16
N ARG A 5 4.16 2.45 -12.42
CA ARG A 5 5.04 1.39 -12.93
C ARG A 5 4.29 0.07 -12.80
N ARG A 6 3.98 -0.59 -13.92
CA ARG A 6 3.41 -1.93 -13.91
C ARG A 6 4.56 -2.93 -13.90
N LYS A 7 4.90 -3.45 -12.73
CA LYS A 7 5.97 -4.44 -12.54
C LYS A 7 5.38 -5.62 -11.77
N PRO A 8 5.62 -6.88 -12.19
CA PRO A 8 5.35 -8.02 -11.34
C PRO A 8 6.27 -7.92 -10.11
N VAL A 9 5.68 -7.93 -8.93
CA VAL A 9 6.37 -7.81 -7.65
C VAL A 9 5.79 -8.83 -6.69
N GLU A 10 6.62 -9.29 -5.76
CA GLU A 10 6.12 -9.92 -4.55
C GLU A 10 5.45 -8.82 -3.70
N LEU A 11 4.13 -8.96 -3.48
CA LEU A 11 3.32 -7.90 -2.87
C LEU A 11 3.88 -7.49 -1.50
N ASP A 12 4.24 -8.47 -0.66
CA ASP A 12 4.76 -8.20 0.68
C ASP A 12 6.07 -7.41 0.66
N GLU A 13 7.00 -7.76 -0.23
CA GLU A 13 8.27 -7.05 -0.37
C GLU A 13 8.05 -5.60 -0.84
N GLU A 14 7.16 -5.39 -1.81
CA GLU A 14 6.86 -4.06 -2.34
C GLU A 14 6.16 -3.18 -1.29
N LEU A 15 5.26 -3.77 -0.48
CA LEU A 15 4.58 -3.08 0.61
C LEU A 15 5.57 -2.65 1.70
N TRP A 16 6.49 -3.51 2.08
CA TRP A 16 7.57 -3.15 3.01
C TRP A 16 8.46 -2.04 2.47
N HIS A 17 8.85 -2.12 1.20
CA HIS A 17 9.65 -1.08 0.56
C HIS A 17 8.93 0.28 0.57
N CYS A 18 7.64 0.28 0.21
CA CYS A 18 6.83 1.49 0.24
C CYS A 18 6.67 2.05 1.66
N TYR A 19 6.45 1.18 2.65
CA TYR A 19 6.41 1.56 4.06
C TYR A 19 7.71 2.21 4.52
N GLU A 20 8.87 1.66 4.16
CA GLU A 20 10.18 2.25 4.50
C GLU A 20 10.31 3.68 3.95
N VAL A 21 9.95 3.88 2.68
CA VAL A 21 9.97 5.22 2.05
C VAL A 21 9.06 6.20 2.78
N ILE A 22 7.84 5.76 3.14
CA ILE A 22 6.86 6.59 3.85
C ILE A 22 7.31 6.89 5.28
N SER A 23 7.88 5.90 5.97
CA SER A 23 8.37 6.04 7.33
C SER A 23 9.48 7.09 7.45
N GLY A 24 10.24 7.32 6.37
CA GLY A 24 11.20 8.43 6.27
C GLY A 24 10.56 9.83 6.34
N SER A 25 9.24 9.93 6.19
CA SER A 25 8.46 11.19 6.26
C SER A 25 7.63 11.31 7.55
N ALA A 26 8.01 10.59 8.63
CA ALA A 26 7.24 10.49 9.86
C ALA A 26 6.86 11.85 10.50
N GLU A 27 7.75 12.84 10.48
CA GLU A 27 7.47 14.17 11.02
C GLU A 27 6.34 14.88 10.25
N PHE A 28 6.37 14.80 8.91
CA PHE A 28 5.32 15.37 8.06
C PHE A 28 3.99 14.68 8.28
N ILE A 29 3.98 13.35 8.33
CA ILE A 29 2.78 12.54 8.59
C ILE A 29 2.17 12.94 9.94
N SER A 30 3.00 13.00 10.99
CA SER A 30 2.54 13.37 12.33
C SER A 30 1.94 14.77 12.36
N ALA A 31 2.61 15.76 11.78
CA ALA A 31 2.12 17.14 11.72
C ALA A 31 0.77 17.25 10.96
N LEU A 32 0.61 16.50 9.87
CA LEU A 32 -0.64 16.46 9.12
C LEU A 32 -1.78 15.87 9.96
N LEU A 33 -1.54 14.74 10.61
CA LEU A 33 -2.53 14.06 11.45
C LEU A 33 -2.92 14.91 12.67
N GLU A 34 -1.96 15.56 13.34
CA GLU A 34 -2.20 16.46 14.47
C GLU A 34 -3.04 17.69 14.09
N SER A 35 -2.92 18.15 12.84
CA SER A 35 -3.76 19.24 12.31
C SER A 35 -5.20 18.84 11.99
N GLY A 36 -5.56 17.57 12.18
CA GLY A 36 -6.86 16.99 11.85
C GLY A 36 -6.99 16.51 10.40
N GLY A 37 -5.87 16.46 9.66
CA GLY A 37 -5.81 15.87 8.33
C GLY A 37 -5.81 14.34 8.37
N SER A 38 -5.98 13.73 7.20
CA SER A 38 -5.88 12.28 7.00
C SER A 38 -4.95 11.98 5.84
N LEU A 39 -4.22 10.87 5.94
CA LEU A 39 -3.37 10.37 4.88
C LEU A 39 -3.55 8.87 4.74
N GLU A 40 -3.64 8.40 3.51
CA GLU A 40 -3.87 6.99 3.19
C GLU A 40 -2.80 6.47 2.24
N PHE A 41 -2.36 5.25 2.50
CA PHE A 41 -1.56 4.46 1.57
C PHE A 41 -2.51 3.69 0.65
N TYR A 42 -2.49 4.05 -0.62
CA TYR A 42 -3.41 3.51 -1.62
C TYR A 42 -2.70 2.49 -2.51
N ILE A 43 -3.24 1.27 -2.55
CA ILE A 43 -2.68 0.13 -3.27
C ILE A 43 -3.69 -0.32 -4.33
N SER A 44 -3.28 -0.31 -5.60
CA SER A 44 -4.01 -0.98 -6.68
C SER A 44 -3.29 -2.26 -7.05
N ALA A 45 -3.86 -3.42 -6.72
CA ALA A 45 -3.30 -4.72 -7.04
C ALA A 45 -4.03 -5.33 -8.24
N PHE A 46 -3.27 -5.79 -9.23
CA PHE A 46 -3.78 -6.54 -10.39
C PHE A 46 -3.43 -8.00 -10.20
N LEU A 47 -4.44 -8.85 -10.01
CA LEU A 47 -4.26 -10.25 -9.67
C LEU A 47 -4.36 -11.13 -10.93
N THR A 48 -3.40 -12.04 -11.09
CA THR A 48 -3.39 -13.06 -12.16
C THR A 48 -4.36 -14.21 -11.86
N ASP A 49 -4.63 -14.47 -10.57
CA ASP A 49 -5.49 -15.53 -10.08
C ASP A 49 -6.54 -14.96 -9.10
N PRO A 50 -7.71 -15.61 -8.90
CA PRO A 50 -8.77 -15.15 -7.99
C PRO A 50 -8.41 -15.30 -6.51
N CYS A 51 -7.16 -15.68 -6.21
CA CYS A 51 -6.66 -15.78 -4.85
C CYS A 51 -6.58 -14.38 -4.25
N GLY A 52 -7.30 -14.15 -3.16
CA GLY A 52 -7.14 -12.93 -2.38
C GLY A 52 -5.71 -12.78 -1.85
N PHE A 53 -5.41 -11.62 -1.29
CA PHE A 53 -4.12 -11.37 -0.63
C PHE A 53 -4.32 -11.21 0.88
N SER A 54 -3.25 -11.39 1.63
CA SER A 54 -3.18 -11.10 3.05
C SER A 54 -2.00 -10.20 3.32
N PHE A 55 -2.16 -9.25 4.24
CA PHE A 55 -1.01 -8.54 4.78
C PHE A 55 -0.32 -9.38 5.83
N ASP A 56 1.00 -9.38 5.81
CA ASP A 56 1.81 -9.92 6.89
C ASP A 56 1.48 -9.22 8.23
N HIS A 57 1.50 -10.00 9.31
CA HIS A 57 1.16 -9.50 10.64
C HIS A 57 2.18 -8.47 11.15
N GLU A 58 3.47 -8.69 10.90
CA GLU A 58 4.53 -7.75 11.31
C GLU A 58 4.38 -6.42 10.55
N PHE A 59 4.04 -6.50 9.25
CA PHE A 59 3.74 -5.32 8.44
C PHE A 59 2.56 -4.54 9.03
N MET A 60 1.43 -5.19 9.31
CA MET A 60 0.25 -4.52 9.88
C MET A 60 0.55 -3.87 11.24
N ALA A 61 1.31 -4.55 12.09
CA ALA A 61 1.70 -4.02 13.40
C ALA A 61 2.65 -2.82 13.30
N ALA A 62 3.54 -2.79 12.31
CA ALA A 62 4.41 -1.66 12.02
C ALA A 62 3.61 -0.50 11.41
N PHE A 63 2.81 -0.78 10.39
CA PHE A 63 2.01 0.20 9.66
C PHE A 63 1.01 0.93 10.57
N ALA A 64 0.33 0.22 11.49
CA ALA A 64 -0.61 0.81 12.42
C ALA A 64 -0.01 1.92 13.30
N LYS A 65 1.31 1.90 13.56
CA LYS A 65 1.99 2.93 14.37
C LYS A 65 2.14 4.27 13.63
N THR A 66 1.96 4.28 12.31
CA THR A 66 2.09 5.50 11.50
C THR A 66 0.86 6.41 11.56
N GLY A 67 -0.29 5.87 11.99
CA GLY A 67 -1.57 6.58 11.93
C GLY A 67 -2.15 6.75 10.52
N LEU A 68 -1.50 6.18 9.50
CA LEU A 68 -1.98 6.20 8.13
C LEU A 68 -3.13 5.22 7.94
N GLY A 69 -4.10 5.59 7.08
CA GLY A 69 -5.06 4.63 6.54
C GLY A 69 -4.43 3.76 5.44
N VAL A 70 -5.05 2.62 5.16
CA VAL A 70 -4.74 1.79 3.98
C VAL A 70 -6.02 1.59 3.20
N SER A 71 -5.94 1.84 1.89
CA SER A 71 -7.01 1.56 0.95
C SER A 71 -6.48 0.64 -0.13
N VAL A 72 -7.17 -0.48 -0.35
CA VAL A 72 -6.75 -1.48 -1.33
C VAL A 72 -7.86 -1.69 -2.33
N GLU A 73 -7.50 -1.60 -3.59
CA GLU A 73 -8.36 -1.94 -4.70
C GLU A 73 -7.78 -3.13 -5.47
N LEU A 74 -8.65 -4.10 -5.72
CA LEU A 74 -8.31 -5.32 -6.42
C LEU A 74 -8.91 -5.30 -7.81
N TYR A 75 -8.05 -5.52 -8.78
CA TYR A 75 -8.40 -5.57 -10.19
C TYR A 75 -8.04 -6.95 -10.75
N PRO A 76 -8.88 -7.53 -11.62
CA PRO A 76 -8.44 -8.65 -12.44
C PRO A 76 -7.33 -8.16 -13.38
N GLU A 77 -6.35 -9.02 -13.68
CA GLU A 77 -5.36 -8.71 -14.69
C GLU A 77 -6.06 -8.52 -16.07
N PRO A 78 -5.83 -7.41 -16.80
CA PRO A 78 -6.46 -7.19 -18.08
C PRO A 78 -6.00 -8.25 -19.08
N GLY A 79 -6.97 -9.01 -19.60
CA GLY A 79 -6.75 -10.17 -20.46
C GLY A 79 -7.01 -11.51 -19.79
N SER A 80 -7.27 -11.55 -18.48
CA SER A 80 -7.55 -12.78 -17.72
C SER A 80 -8.90 -13.46 -18.03
N GLY A 81 -9.74 -12.88 -18.89
CA GLY A 81 -10.93 -13.55 -19.45
C GLY A 81 -12.04 -13.90 -18.45
N TYR A 82 -12.02 -13.29 -17.26
CA TYR A 82 -13.15 -13.28 -16.33
C TYR A 82 -14.12 -12.13 -16.63
#